data_AF-A0A7J8AM32-F1
#
_entry.id   AF-A0A7J8AM32-F1
#
_cell.length_a   1.000
_cell.length_b   1.000
_cell.length_c   1.000
_cell.angle_alpha   90.00
_cell.angle_beta   90.00
_cell.angle_gamma   90.00
#
_symmetry.space_group_name_H-M   'P 1'
#
loop_
_entity.id
_entity.type
_entity.pdbx_description
1 polymer ?
#
loop_
_entity_poly.entity_id
_entity_poly.type
_entity_poly.pdbx_seq_one_letter_code
_entity_poly.pdbx_strand_id
1 'polypeptide(L)'
;MVWGGDIVATSQRSSRSNVDLEIGCLVDLAMGMLSFSANGKELGTCYQVEPNTKVFPAVFLQPTSTSLFQFELGKLKTALPLSAAIFKSEEKNPAPQCPPRLDVQTIQPVLWSRMPSSFLKVETERVSERHGWVVQCPEPLQMMALHIPEENRCVDILELCEQEDLMQFHYHTLRLYSAVCALGNSRVAYALCSHVDLSQLFYAIDNKYLPGLLRSGFYDLLISIHLANAKERKLMMKNEYIIPINSTTRKIRLYPDKSKRHELPGVGLRTCLKPGFKFSTPCVVMTSEEHQKQSPEIPLDILKTKALSMLTEAVQGSGAHIRDPVGGSVEFQFVPVLKLIGTLLVMGVFDDDDVRQILLLIDPSVFGEHSGETEEGAEKEEVTQVEEKAVEAGEKASKEAPVKGLLQTRLPESVKLQMCELLSYLCDCELQHRVEAIVAFGDIYVSKLQANQKFRYNELMQALNMSAALTARKTKEFRSPPQEQINMLLNFQLGENCPCPDEIREELYDFHEDLLTHCGVPLEGEEEEEEDSSWTGKLRALLQKVKGPPKPEQHQPAVEEERCPSK
;
A
#
# COMPACT_ATOMS: atom_id res chain seq x y z
N MET A 1 10.99 50.42 -14.98
CA MET A 1 9.85 50.98 -15.76
C MET A 1 10.20 52.41 -16.11
N VAL A 2 9.70 52.93 -17.23
CA VAL A 2 9.96 54.31 -17.65
C VAL A 2 8.64 55.08 -17.72
N TRP A 3 8.67 56.37 -17.39
CA TRP A 3 7.53 57.25 -17.53
C TRP A 3 7.37 57.67 -19.00
N GLY A 4 6.32 57.15 -19.67
CA GLY A 4 6.08 57.42 -21.09
C GLY A 4 5.80 58.89 -21.42
N GLY A 5 5.29 59.68 -20.47
CA GLY A 5 4.98 61.09 -20.68
C GLY A 5 6.21 61.99 -20.91
N ASP A 6 7.38 61.62 -20.41
CA ASP A 6 8.62 62.42 -20.52
C ASP A 6 9.15 62.36 -21.96
N ILE A 7 8.89 61.24 -22.63
CA ILE A 7 9.24 60.97 -24.02
C ILE A 7 8.36 61.79 -24.97
N VAL A 8 7.08 61.96 -24.62
CA VAL A 8 6.15 62.82 -25.36
C VAL A 8 6.47 64.31 -25.13
N ALA A 9 6.85 64.69 -23.91
CA ALA A 9 7.15 66.08 -23.54
C ALA A 9 8.46 66.62 -24.15
N THR A 10 9.49 65.78 -24.37
CA THR A 10 10.75 66.19 -25.01
C THR A 10 10.66 66.28 -26.54
N SER A 11 9.60 65.75 -27.15
CA SER A 11 9.34 65.94 -28.58
C SER A 11 8.77 67.36 -28.79
N GLN A 12 9.60 68.30 -29.27
CA GLN A 12 9.23 69.69 -29.59
C GLN A 12 8.24 69.83 -30.78
N ARG A 13 7.23 68.96 -30.89
CA ARG A 13 6.13 69.05 -31.86
C ARG A 13 4.80 69.05 -31.13
N SER A 14 4.41 70.21 -30.61
CA SER A 14 3.11 70.51 -30.00
C SER A 14 1.90 70.46 -30.97
N SER A 15 1.96 69.70 -32.07
CA SER A 15 0.98 69.80 -33.17
C SER A 15 0.47 68.46 -33.74
N ARG A 16 0.84 67.29 -33.22
CA ARG A 16 0.29 66.01 -33.72
C ARG A 16 -0.02 65.06 -32.57
N SER A 17 -1.30 64.95 -32.24
CA SER A 17 -1.84 64.12 -31.16
C SER A 17 -1.85 62.61 -31.45
N ASN A 18 -1.47 62.17 -32.65
CA ASN A 18 -1.55 60.77 -33.10
C ASN A 18 -0.20 60.34 -33.70
N VAL A 19 0.83 60.14 -32.86
CA VAL A 19 2.07 59.48 -33.29
C VAL A 19 2.23 58.23 -32.45
N ASP A 20 2.40 57.09 -33.11
CA ASP A 20 2.66 55.82 -32.45
C ASP A 20 4.00 55.91 -31.69
N LEU A 21 3.97 55.52 -30.42
CA LEU A 21 5.13 55.54 -29.54
C LEU A 21 5.68 54.12 -29.40
N GLU A 22 6.85 53.87 -29.98
CA GLU A 22 7.55 52.60 -29.82
C GLU A 22 8.53 52.70 -28.65
N ILE A 23 8.34 51.86 -27.63
CA ILE A 23 9.25 51.75 -26.48
C ILE A 23 9.97 50.40 -26.55
N GLY A 24 11.28 50.44 -26.77
CA GLY A 24 12.15 49.27 -26.74
C GLY A 24 12.82 49.09 -25.39
N CYS A 25 13.06 47.84 -25.00
CA CYS A 25 13.83 47.47 -23.81
C CYS A 25 14.99 46.57 -24.23
N LEU A 26 16.19 46.83 -23.72
CA LEU A 26 17.36 46.00 -23.91
C LEU A 26 17.87 45.52 -22.55
N VAL A 27 18.10 44.21 -22.46
CA VAL A 27 18.53 43.52 -21.24
C VAL A 27 19.89 42.90 -21.48
N ASP A 28 20.91 43.35 -20.75
CA ASP A 28 22.21 42.71 -20.72
C ASP A 28 22.29 41.76 -19.52
N LEU A 29 22.21 40.45 -19.80
CA LEU A 29 22.26 39.40 -18.78
C LEU A 29 23.66 39.23 -18.15
N ALA A 30 24.73 39.65 -18.83
CA ALA A 30 26.09 39.52 -18.32
C ALA A 30 26.44 40.64 -17.34
N MET A 31 26.00 41.87 -17.63
CA MET A 31 26.23 43.04 -16.77
C MET A 31 25.08 43.31 -15.79
N GLY A 32 23.91 42.67 -15.98
CA GLY A 32 22.72 42.93 -15.17
C GLY A 32 22.13 44.32 -15.41
N MET A 33 22.29 44.87 -16.62
CA MET A 33 21.86 46.22 -16.97
C MET A 33 20.62 46.21 -17.86
N LEU A 34 19.62 47.02 -17.48
CA LEU A 34 18.40 47.26 -18.23
C LEU A 34 18.43 48.67 -18.80
N SER A 35 18.39 48.81 -20.12
CA SER A 35 18.30 50.09 -20.81
C SER A 35 17.02 50.18 -21.65
N PHE A 36 16.54 51.41 -21.84
CA PHE A 36 15.31 51.67 -22.58
C PHE A 36 15.60 52.53 -23.80
N SER A 37 14.80 52.38 -24.84
CA SER A 37 14.85 53.22 -26.03
C SER A 37 13.44 53.63 -26.44
N ALA A 38 13.30 54.78 -27.07
CA ALA A 38 12.05 55.27 -27.61
C ALA A 38 12.23 55.71 -29.06
N ASN A 39 11.41 55.19 -29.97
CA ASN A 39 11.48 55.44 -31.41
C ASN A 39 12.92 55.35 -31.97
N GLY A 40 13.67 54.34 -31.51
CA GLY A 40 15.07 54.07 -31.91
C GLY A 40 16.15 54.92 -31.22
N LYS A 41 15.80 55.83 -30.29
CA LYS A 41 16.77 56.60 -29.49
C LYS A 41 16.87 56.04 -28.08
N GLU A 42 18.09 55.80 -27.60
CA GLU A 42 18.32 55.36 -26.22
C GLU A 42 17.91 56.44 -25.21
N LEU A 43 17.23 56.03 -24.14
CA LEU A 43 16.88 56.85 -23.00
C LEU A 43 18.04 56.84 -22.00
N GLY A 44 18.32 57.97 -21.35
CA GLY A 44 19.39 58.08 -20.35
C GLY A 44 19.13 57.33 -19.04
N THR A 45 17.97 56.67 -18.91
CA THR A 45 17.59 55.88 -17.73
C THR A 45 18.02 54.43 -17.91
N CYS A 46 18.98 54.00 -17.10
CA CYS A 46 19.42 52.61 -17.00
C CYS A 46 19.20 52.10 -15.56
N TYR A 47 18.84 50.83 -15.42
CA TYR A 47 18.68 50.17 -14.12
C TYR A 47 19.67 49.02 -14.00
N GLN A 48 20.32 48.92 -12.84
CA GLN A 48 21.16 47.79 -12.49
C GLN A 48 20.34 46.80 -11.66
N VAL A 49 20.45 45.51 -11.98
CA VAL A 49 19.73 44.42 -11.33
C VAL A 49 20.75 43.47 -10.69
N GLU A 50 20.45 43.03 -9.47
CA GLU A 50 21.30 42.06 -8.77
C GLU A 50 21.35 40.71 -9.52
N PRO A 51 22.50 40.01 -9.49
CA PRO A 51 22.60 38.65 -10.01
C PRO A 51 21.55 37.71 -9.39
N ASN A 52 21.10 36.71 -10.16
CA ASN A 52 20.08 35.73 -9.74
C ASN A 52 18.67 36.31 -9.48
N THR A 53 18.37 37.49 -10.04
CA THR A 53 17.02 38.10 -9.99
C THR A 53 16.21 37.73 -11.23
N LYS A 54 14.95 37.32 -11.04
CA LYS A 54 13.99 37.12 -12.13
C LYS A 54 13.27 38.44 -12.44
N VAL A 55 13.22 38.82 -13.71
CA VAL A 55 12.55 40.05 -14.17
C VAL A 55 11.42 39.67 -15.12
N PHE A 56 10.23 40.20 -14.87
CA PHE A 56 9.06 39.99 -15.72
C PHE A 56 8.75 41.26 -16.53
N PRO A 57 8.54 41.16 -17.86
CA PRO A 57 8.14 42.29 -18.67
C PRO A 57 6.67 42.66 -18.36
N ALA A 58 6.45 43.87 -17.84
CA ALA A 58 5.13 44.37 -17.49
C ALA A 58 4.93 45.81 -17.99
N VAL A 59 3.69 46.12 -18.39
CA VAL A 59 3.28 47.45 -18.84
C VAL A 59 2.02 47.84 -18.06
N PHE A 60 2.07 48.99 -17.38
CA PHE A 60 0.91 49.57 -16.71
C PHE A 60 0.38 50.74 -17.54
N LEU A 61 -0.92 50.71 -17.84
CA LEU A 61 -1.59 51.74 -18.62
C LEU A 61 -3.03 51.91 -18.16
N GLN A 62 -3.57 53.09 -18.45
CA GLN A 62 -4.99 53.37 -18.27
C GLN A 62 -5.71 53.17 -19.62
N PRO A 63 -6.78 52.36 -19.69
CA PRO A 63 -7.49 52.15 -20.94
C PRO A 63 -8.23 53.43 -21.35
N THR A 64 -7.85 54.02 -22.49
CA THR A 64 -8.45 55.26 -23.03
C THR A 64 -9.04 55.10 -24.43
N SER A 65 -8.70 54.03 -25.16
CA SER A 65 -9.14 53.75 -26.54
C SER A 65 -9.27 52.23 -26.80
N THR A 66 -9.73 51.84 -28.00
CA THR A 66 -9.85 50.43 -28.41
C THR A 66 -8.53 49.76 -28.76
N SER A 67 -7.50 50.53 -29.12
CA SER A 67 -6.15 50.06 -29.44
C SER A 67 -5.17 50.63 -28.42
N LEU A 68 -4.92 49.87 -27.35
CA LEU A 68 -4.16 50.35 -26.19
C LEU A 68 -2.65 50.19 -26.38
N PHE A 69 -2.20 48.98 -26.69
CA PHE A 69 -0.79 48.64 -26.90
C PHE A 69 -0.68 47.28 -27.60
N GLN A 70 0.49 46.98 -28.15
CA GLN A 70 0.82 45.71 -28.77
C GLN A 70 2.20 45.27 -28.25
N PHE A 71 2.32 44.03 -27.76
CA PHE A 71 3.62 43.46 -27.46
C PHE A 71 4.27 42.95 -28.75
N GLU A 72 5.43 43.49 -29.08
CA GLU A 72 6.22 43.05 -30.23
C GLU A 72 7.49 42.33 -29.77
N LEU A 73 7.55 41.02 -30.00
CA LEU A 73 8.72 40.19 -29.72
C LEU A 73 9.66 40.20 -30.93
N GLY A 74 10.37 41.32 -31.10
CA GLY A 74 11.27 41.55 -32.22
C GLY A 74 12.72 41.13 -31.97
N LYS A 75 13.54 41.31 -33.00
CA LYS A 75 15.00 41.19 -32.92
C LYS A 75 15.67 42.49 -33.32
N LEU A 76 16.68 42.90 -32.55
CA LEU A 76 17.64 43.93 -32.94
C LEU A 76 18.87 43.29 -33.61
N LYS A 77 19.54 44.00 -34.52
CA LYS A 77 20.70 43.44 -35.26
C LYS A 77 21.84 42.97 -34.34
N THR A 78 21.97 43.59 -33.18
CA THR A 78 23.04 43.37 -32.19
C THR A 78 22.62 42.49 -31.02
N ALA A 79 21.35 42.04 -30.95
CA ALA A 79 20.81 41.30 -29.81
C ALA A 79 20.02 40.06 -30.24
N LEU A 80 19.93 39.08 -29.35
CA LEU A 80 19.05 37.93 -29.52
C LEU A 80 17.60 38.29 -29.11
N PRO A 81 16.58 37.62 -29.69
CA PRO A 81 15.19 37.84 -29.30
C PRO A 81 14.93 37.32 -27.88
N LEU A 82 13.89 37.85 -27.23
CA LEU A 82 13.50 37.43 -25.88
C LEU A 82 13.21 35.92 -25.77
N SER A 83 12.68 35.31 -26.83
CA SER A 83 12.41 33.87 -26.89
C SER A 83 13.66 33.00 -26.66
N ALA A 84 14.84 33.44 -27.10
CA ALA A 84 16.09 32.73 -26.89
C ALA A 84 16.57 32.77 -25.43
N ALA A 85 16.18 33.81 -24.67
CA ALA A 85 16.56 33.93 -23.27
C ALA A 85 15.67 33.11 -22.33
N ILE A 86 14.38 32.95 -22.67
CA ILE A 86 13.39 32.28 -21.81
C ILE A 86 13.44 30.75 -21.99
N PHE A 87 13.60 30.26 -23.23
CA PHE A 87 13.50 28.84 -23.54
C PHE A 87 14.88 28.24 -23.82
N LYS A 88 15.32 27.32 -22.95
CA LYS A 88 16.62 26.62 -23.09
C LYS A 88 16.78 25.90 -24.43
N SER A 89 15.68 25.43 -25.04
CA SER A 89 15.71 24.77 -26.36
C SER A 89 16.03 25.74 -27.50
N GLU A 90 15.70 27.03 -27.34
CA GLU A 90 15.84 28.08 -28.35
C GLU A 90 17.03 29.02 -28.09
N GLU A 91 17.89 28.69 -27.12
CA GLU A 91 19.01 29.55 -26.67
C GLU A 91 19.93 30.00 -27.81
N LYS A 92 20.11 29.14 -28.83
CA LYS A 92 20.94 29.41 -30.00
C LYS A 92 20.16 29.91 -31.21
N ASN A 93 18.83 30.04 -31.12
CA ASN A 93 18.00 30.41 -32.25
C ASN A 93 17.99 31.93 -32.45
N PRO A 94 18.50 32.44 -33.59
CA PRO A 94 18.50 33.86 -33.85
C PRO A 94 17.16 34.40 -34.38
N ALA A 95 16.17 33.55 -34.66
CA ALA A 95 14.85 33.95 -35.16
C ALA A 95 13.88 34.17 -33.98
N PRO A 96 13.12 35.29 -33.97
CA PRO A 96 12.10 35.51 -32.94
C PRO A 96 10.99 34.46 -33.07
N GLN A 97 10.64 33.84 -31.96
CA GLN A 97 9.50 32.92 -31.87
C GLN A 97 8.50 33.42 -30.82
N CYS A 98 7.23 33.05 -30.98
CA CYS A 98 6.18 33.29 -29.99
C CYS A 98 5.57 31.95 -29.57
N PRO A 99 6.19 31.22 -28.62
CA PRO A 99 5.64 29.96 -28.13
C PRO A 99 4.29 30.16 -27.43
N PRO A 100 3.34 29.21 -27.53
CA PRO A 100 2.00 29.34 -26.95
C PRO A 100 1.97 29.42 -25.42
N ARG A 101 3.13 29.19 -24.77
CA ARG A 101 3.30 29.35 -23.33
C ARG A 101 3.37 30.82 -22.89
N LEU A 102 3.70 31.74 -23.79
CA LEU A 102 3.71 33.16 -23.48
C LEU A 102 2.29 33.69 -23.54
N ASP A 103 1.72 33.99 -22.38
CA ASP A 103 0.40 34.59 -22.25
C ASP A 103 0.47 35.91 -21.48
N VAL A 104 -0.40 36.85 -21.83
CA VAL A 104 -0.44 38.18 -21.21
C VAL A 104 -1.34 38.12 -19.98
N GLN A 105 -0.72 38.07 -18.81
CA GLN A 105 -1.45 38.04 -17.54
C GLN A 105 -1.89 39.42 -17.09
N THR A 106 -3.07 39.49 -16.48
CA THR A 106 -3.60 40.69 -15.82
C THR A 106 -3.64 40.48 -14.30
N ILE A 107 -3.19 41.47 -13.53
CA ILE A 107 -3.25 41.41 -12.06
C ILE A 107 -4.71 41.39 -11.62
N GLN A 108 -5.09 40.36 -10.87
CA GLN A 108 -6.40 40.27 -10.24
C GLN A 108 -6.37 40.93 -8.85
N PRO A 109 -7.40 41.72 -8.48
CA PRO A 109 -7.43 42.41 -7.19
C PRO A 109 -7.74 41.47 -6.02
N VAL A 110 -8.38 40.33 -6.27
CA VAL A 110 -8.81 39.37 -5.25
C VAL A 110 -8.45 37.97 -5.73
N LEU A 111 -7.86 37.19 -4.83
CA LEU A 111 -7.53 35.79 -5.03
C LEU A 111 -8.15 34.97 -3.90
N TRP A 112 -8.47 33.71 -4.19
CA TRP A 112 -8.88 32.75 -3.18
C TRP A 112 -7.64 32.13 -2.55
N SER A 113 -7.69 31.90 -1.24
CA SER A 113 -6.65 31.20 -0.51
C SER A 113 -7.31 30.33 0.55
N ARG A 114 -6.75 29.14 0.76
CA ARG A 114 -7.27 28.18 1.72
C ARG A 114 -6.95 28.62 3.14
N MET A 115 -7.96 28.55 4.03
CA MET A 115 -7.74 28.71 5.47
C MET A 115 -7.09 27.45 6.06
N PRO A 116 -5.95 27.54 6.78
CA PRO A 116 -5.38 26.41 7.48
C PRO A 116 -6.35 25.79 8.49
N SER A 117 -6.26 24.47 8.69
CA SER A 117 -7.10 23.74 9.65
C SER A 117 -6.73 24.00 11.11
N SER A 118 -5.48 24.37 11.36
CA SER A 118 -4.94 24.71 12.68
C SER A 118 -4.01 25.91 12.58
N PHE A 119 -3.91 26.66 13.68
CA PHE A 119 -3.07 27.84 13.81
C PHE A 119 -2.13 27.67 15.00
N LEU A 120 -1.02 28.42 14.99
CA LEU A 120 -0.12 28.49 16.14
C LEU A 120 -0.87 29.06 17.36
N LYS A 121 -0.83 28.32 18.46
CA LYS A 121 -1.36 28.80 19.74
C LYS A 121 -0.33 29.73 20.37
N VAL A 122 -0.67 31.01 20.46
CA VAL A 122 0.20 32.04 21.04
C VAL A 122 -0.38 32.47 22.38
N GLU A 123 0.39 32.27 23.44
CA GLU A 123 0.04 32.66 24.80
C GLU A 123 0.74 33.97 25.15
N THR A 124 -0.03 34.93 25.67
CA THR A 124 0.48 36.24 26.07
C THR A 124 0.13 36.54 27.51
N GLU A 125 1.14 36.74 28.36
CA GLU A 125 0.95 37.04 29.78
C GLU A 125 1.76 38.27 30.19
N ARG A 126 1.19 39.13 31.05
CA ARG A 126 1.90 40.28 31.61
C ARG A 126 2.66 39.85 32.86
N VAL A 127 3.97 39.73 32.74
CA VAL A 127 4.83 39.24 33.84
C VAL A 127 5.00 40.29 34.94
N SER A 128 5.31 41.54 34.58
CA SER A 128 5.37 42.68 35.52
C SER A 128 5.50 44.01 34.78
N GLU A 129 5.37 45.15 35.47
CA GLU A 129 5.61 46.47 34.84
C GLU A 129 7.04 46.65 34.31
N ARG A 130 8.03 46.00 34.94
CA ARG A 130 9.43 46.05 34.50
C ARG A 130 9.75 45.08 33.36
N HIS A 131 9.16 43.89 33.36
CA HIS A 131 9.43 42.85 32.36
C HIS A 131 8.43 42.84 31.20
N GLY A 132 7.36 43.63 31.29
CA GLY A 132 6.36 43.76 30.22
C GLY A 132 5.56 42.47 30.02
N TRP A 133 5.38 42.11 28.76
CA TRP A 133 4.62 40.94 28.31
C TRP A 133 5.56 39.82 27.86
N VAL A 134 5.25 38.59 28.25
CA VAL A 134 5.85 37.39 27.66
C VAL A 134 4.91 36.85 26.59
N VAL A 135 5.50 36.40 25.48
CA VAL A 135 4.80 35.76 24.37
C VAL A 135 5.43 34.37 24.18
N GLN A 136 4.63 33.31 24.28
CA GLN A 136 5.08 31.93 24.16
C GLN A 136 4.28 31.19 23.09
N CYS A 137 4.93 30.24 22.41
CA CYS A 137 4.32 29.34 21.43
C CYS A 137 4.80 27.92 21.75
N PRO A 138 4.03 27.13 22.51
CA PRO A 138 4.51 25.85 23.03
C PRO A 138 4.51 24.72 21.98
N GLU A 139 3.59 24.75 21.02
CA GLU A 139 3.40 23.69 20.02
C GLU A 139 3.93 24.12 18.64
N PRO A 140 4.82 23.34 18.00
CA PRO A 140 5.23 23.59 16.62
C PRO A 140 4.14 23.15 15.63
N LEU A 141 4.01 23.87 14.51
CA LEU A 141 3.11 23.51 13.41
C LEU A 141 3.88 23.45 12.10
N GLN A 142 3.66 22.40 11.31
CA GLN A 142 4.28 22.20 10.00
C GLN A 142 3.21 22.05 8.92
N MET A 143 3.52 22.54 7.71
CA MET A 143 2.69 22.39 6.52
C MET A 143 3.56 22.02 5.31
N MET A 144 2.95 21.34 4.35
CA MET A 144 3.59 21.02 3.07
C MET A 144 3.14 22.02 2.01
N ALA A 145 4.10 22.68 1.36
CA ALA A 145 3.83 23.64 0.29
C ALA A 145 4.56 23.25 -0.99
N LEU A 146 3.96 23.57 -2.13
CA LEU A 146 4.53 23.42 -3.46
C LEU A 146 5.14 24.74 -3.91
N HIS A 147 6.38 24.70 -4.39
CA HIS A 147 7.04 25.84 -5.02
C HIS A 147 6.85 25.78 -6.53
N ILE A 148 6.30 26.86 -7.12
CA ILE A 148 6.17 27.03 -8.56
C ILE A 148 7.40 27.81 -9.04
N PRO A 149 8.34 27.16 -9.75
CA PRO A 149 9.62 27.80 -10.09
C PRO A 149 9.46 28.97 -11.05
N GLU A 150 8.48 28.94 -11.95
CA GLU A 150 8.32 29.96 -12.99
C GLU A 150 7.88 31.31 -12.40
N GLU A 151 6.87 31.28 -11.53
CA GLU A 151 6.36 32.46 -10.85
C GLU A 151 7.11 32.77 -9.55
N ASN A 152 7.98 31.85 -9.10
CA ASN A 152 8.70 31.94 -7.83
C ASN A 152 7.78 32.17 -6.62
N ARG A 153 6.69 31.41 -6.53
CA ARG A 153 5.71 31.46 -5.43
C ARG A 153 5.49 30.10 -4.80
N CYS A 154 4.92 30.08 -3.60
CA CYS A 154 4.52 28.86 -2.91
C CYS A 154 3.00 28.77 -2.80
N VAL A 155 2.46 27.55 -2.85
CA VAL A 155 1.04 27.22 -2.72
C VAL A 155 0.90 26.09 -1.70
N ASP A 156 -0.11 26.12 -0.83
CA ASP A 156 -0.39 25.00 0.07
C ASP A 156 -0.77 23.76 -0.76
N ILE A 157 -0.24 22.58 -0.44
CA ILE A 157 -0.56 21.35 -1.18
C ILE A 157 -2.07 21.04 -1.14
N LEU A 158 -2.75 21.46 -0.08
CA LEU A 158 -4.18 21.26 0.09
C LEU A 158 -5.02 22.24 -0.75
N GLU A 159 -4.44 23.34 -1.25
CA GLU A 159 -5.12 24.29 -2.15
C GLU A 159 -5.31 23.71 -3.55
N LEU A 160 -4.58 22.65 -3.90
CA LEU A 160 -4.73 21.93 -5.17
C LEU A 160 -6.12 21.33 -5.38
N CYS A 161 -6.95 21.18 -4.33
CA CYS A 161 -8.32 20.72 -4.50
C CYS A 161 -9.18 21.70 -5.32
N GLU A 162 -8.85 23.01 -5.28
CA GLU A 162 -9.54 24.06 -6.06
C GLU A 162 -8.84 24.33 -7.41
N GLN A 163 -7.63 23.80 -7.60
CA GLN A 163 -6.82 23.97 -8.82
C GLN A 163 -6.62 22.63 -9.53
N GLU A 164 -7.67 22.16 -10.22
CA GLU A 164 -7.69 20.84 -10.86
C GLU A 164 -6.55 20.64 -11.87
N ASP A 165 -6.25 21.63 -12.71
CA ASP A 165 -5.18 21.55 -13.72
C ASP A 165 -3.81 21.30 -13.07
N LEU A 166 -3.52 22.03 -12.00
CA LEU A 166 -2.25 21.90 -11.28
C LEU A 166 -2.19 20.58 -10.49
N MET A 167 -3.32 20.14 -9.93
CA MET A 167 -3.43 18.85 -9.27
C MET A 167 -3.18 17.69 -10.24
N GLN A 168 -3.78 17.72 -11.43
CA GLN A 168 -3.57 16.71 -12.46
C GLN A 168 -2.11 16.67 -12.93
N PHE A 169 -1.52 17.85 -13.18
CA PHE A 169 -0.10 17.95 -13.54
C PHE A 169 0.81 17.37 -12.45
N HIS A 170 0.56 17.70 -11.19
CA HIS A 170 1.35 17.19 -10.08
C HIS A 170 1.17 15.68 -9.89
N TYR A 171 -0.06 15.17 -10.00
CA TYR A 171 -0.33 13.73 -9.97
C TYR A 171 0.44 12.97 -11.05
N HIS A 172 0.46 13.47 -12.29
CA HIS A 172 1.25 12.87 -13.36
C HIS A 172 2.76 12.97 -13.11
N THR A 173 3.22 14.02 -12.42
CA THR A 173 4.63 14.14 -11.99
C THR A 173 4.99 13.04 -10.98
N LEU A 174 4.13 12.76 -10.00
CA LEU A 174 4.33 11.66 -9.04
C LEU A 174 4.36 10.30 -9.76
N ARG A 175 3.45 10.09 -10.71
CA ARG A 175 3.44 8.87 -11.55
C ARG A 175 4.70 8.73 -12.39
N LEU A 176 5.25 9.83 -12.91
CA LEU A 176 6.50 9.82 -13.64
C LEU A 176 7.64 9.35 -12.73
N TYR A 177 7.71 9.83 -11.49
CA TYR A 177 8.71 9.37 -10.52
C TYR A 177 8.61 7.86 -10.27
N SER A 178 7.40 7.34 -10.06
CA SER A 178 7.15 5.89 -9.92
C SER A 178 7.59 5.10 -11.15
N ALA A 179 7.35 5.63 -12.36
CA ALA A 179 7.73 4.96 -13.60
C ALA A 179 9.26 4.92 -13.79
N VAL A 180 9.98 5.98 -13.39
CA VAL A 180 11.44 6.05 -13.54
C VAL A 180 12.17 5.14 -12.56
N CYS A 181 11.63 4.94 -11.35
CA CYS A 181 12.20 4.02 -10.35
C CYS A 181 11.74 2.55 -10.49
N ALA A 182 10.85 2.26 -11.45
CA ALA A 182 10.32 0.93 -11.67
C ALA A 182 11.41 -0.13 -12.01
N LEU A 183 11.04 -1.40 -11.87
CA LEU A 183 11.85 -2.57 -12.25
C LEU A 183 13.22 -2.65 -11.54
N GLY A 184 13.28 -2.21 -10.28
CA GLY A 184 14.47 -2.37 -9.44
C GLY A 184 15.58 -1.33 -9.69
N ASN A 185 15.23 -0.17 -10.27
CA ASN A 185 16.18 0.92 -10.49
C ASN A 185 16.49 1.70 -9.19
N SER A 186 17.27 1.07 -8.30
CA SER A 186 17.66 1.65 -7.01
C SER A 186 18.45 2.95 -7.13
N ARG A 187 19.24 3.12 -8.21
CA ARG A 187 20.05 4.33 -8.41
C ARG A 187 19.18 5.58 -8.54
N VAL A 188 18.10 5.49 -9.32
CA VAL A 188 17.18 6.63 -9.46
C VAL A 188 16.30 6.76 -8.22
N ALA A 189 15.94 5.67 -7.55
CA ALA A 189 15.25 5.75 -6.26
C ALA A 189 16.01 6.64 -5.26
N TYR A 190 17.35 6.50 -5.17
CA TYR A 190 18.18 7.39 -4.35
C TYR A 190 18.17 8.85 -4.80
N ALA A 191 18.22 9.10 -6.10
CA ALA A 191 18.15 10.46 -6.63
C ALA A 191 16.78 11.10 -6.38
N LEU A 192 15.70 10.32 -6.38
CA LEU A 192 14.36 10.82 -6.06
C LEU A 192 14.19 11.16 -4.59
N CYS A 193 14.92 10.50 -3.68
CA CYS A 193 14.93 10.87 -2.26
C CYS A 193 15.49 12.28 -1.98
N SER A 194 16.14 12.95 -2.93
CA SER A 194 16.51 14.37 -2.78
C SER A 194 15.44 15.35 -3.29
N HIS A 195 14.49 14.84 -4.07
CA HIS A 195 13.35 15.61 -4.57
C HIS A 195 12.12 15.47 -3.66
N VAL A 196 11.90 14.27 -3.12
CA VAL A 196 10.82 13.97 -2.19
C VAL A 196 11.40 13.30 -0.96
N ASP A 197 11.34 14.01 0.16
CA ASP A 197 11.91 13.56 1.43
C ASP A 197 10.95 12.60 2.15
N LEU A 198 11.51 11.77 3.02
CA LEU A 198 10.75 10.82 3.84
C LEU A 198 9.73 11.52 4.77
N SER A 199 10.06 12.70 5.30
CA SER A 199 9.15 13.50 6.13
C SER A 199 7.92 13.96 5.34
N GLN A 200 8.09 14.31 4.07
CA GLN A 200 6.98 14.70 3.19
C GLN A 200 6.07 13.51 2.88
N LEU A 201 6.65 12.32 2.65
CA LEU A 201 5.88 11.09 2.46
C LEU A 201 5.06 10.74 3.72
N PHE A 202 5.66 10.80 4.91
CA PHE A 202 4.91 10.55 6.14
C PHE A 202 3.84 11.61 6.42
N TYR A 203 4.11 12.88 6.12
CA TYR A 203 3.10 13.93 6.19
C TYR A 203 1.91 13.63 5.28
N ALA A 204 2.17 13.19 4.03
CA ALA A 204 1.11 12.85 3.08
C ALA A 204 0.29 11.61 3.50
N ILE A 205 0.91 10.63 4.16
CA ILE A 205 0.23 9.45 4.72
C ILE A 205 -0.70 9.86 5.87
N ASP A 206 -0.19 10.66 6.81
CA ASP A 206 -0.93 11.06 8.01
C ASP A 206 -2.08 12.04 7.70
N ASN A 207 -1.97 12.81 6.62
CA ASN A 207 -2.95 13.83 6.29
C ASN A 207 -4.25 13.23 5.71
N LYS A 208 -5.34 13.34 6.46
CA LYS A 208 -6.69 12.88 6.10
C LYS A 208 -7.39 13.77 5.06
N TYR A 209 -6.94 15.01 4.89
CA TYR A 209 -7.56 16.00 3.99
C TYR A 209 -6.92 16.07 2.59
N LEU A 210 -5.89 15.24 2.34
CA LEU A 210 -5.20 15.26 1.07
C LEU A 210 -6.14 14.79 -0.07
N PRO A 211 -6.17 15.50 -1.22
CA PRO A 211 -6.98 15.10 -2.37
C PRO A 211 -6.68 13.65 -2.81
N GLY A 212 -7.71 12.91 -3.23
CA GLY A 212 -7.62 11.47 -3.54
C GLY A 212 -6.53 11.12 -4.57
N LEU A 213 -6.42 11.90 -5.65
CA LEU A 213 -5.38 11.70 -6.66
C LEU A 213 -3.97 11.82 -6.07
N LEU A 214 -3.70 12.89 -5.33
CA LEU A 214 -2.40 13.10 -4.69
C LEU A 214 -2.11 12.03 -3.65
N ARG A 215 -3.11 11.68 -2.83
CA ARG A 215 -3.02 10.59 -1.87
C ARG A 215 -2.61 9.29 -2.55
N SER A 216 -3.31 8.87 -3.59
CA SER A 216 -2.92 7.66 -4.35
C SER A 216 -1.49 7.76 -4.92
N GLY A 217 -1.11 8.92 -5.45
CA GLY A 217 0.21 9.17 -6.03
C GLY A 217 1.34 9.05 -5.01
N PHE A 218 1.20 9.61 -3.81
CA PHE A 218 2.22 9.52 -2.75
C PHE A 218 2.38 8.10 -2.20
N TYR A 219 1.28 7.36 -2.02
CA TYR A 219 1.36 5.96 -1.59
C TYR A 219 2.03 5.09 -2.65
N ASP A 220 1.65 5.22 -3.92
CA ASP A 220 2.26 4.49 -5.02
C ASP A 220 3.75 4.87 -5.18
N LEU A 221 4.12 6.14 -4.95
CA LEU A 221 5.51 6.60 -4.97
C LEU A 221 6.33 5.98 -3.84
N LEU A 222 5.81 5.98 -2.60
CA LEU A 222 6.47 5.35 -1.45
C LEU A 222 6.72 3.86 -1.70
N ILE A 223 5.70 3.16 -2.20
CA ILE A 223 5.83 1.74 -2.54
C ILE A 223 6.90 1.57 -3.62
N SER A 224 6.88 2.39 -4.67
CA SER A 224 7.79 2.26 -5.82
C SER A 224 9.27 2.51 -5.43
N ILE A 225 9.54 3.54 -4.63
CA ILE A 225 10.90 3.93 -4.23
C ILE A 225 11.47 2.96 -3.19
N HIS A 226 10.72 2.66 -2.13
CA HIS A 226 11.25 1.96 -0.96
C HIS A 226 10.95 0.45 -0.97
N LEU A 227 9.73 0.06 -1.31
CA LEU A 227 9.21 -1.29 -1.02
C LEU A 227 9.21 -2.24 -2.22
N ALA A 228 9.06 -1.72 -3.45
CA ALA A 228 8.79 -2.53 -4.64
C ALA A 228 9.89 -3.56 -4.94
N ASN A 229 11.16 -3.19 -4.80
CA ASN A 229 12.29 -4.10 -5.01
C ASN A 229 12.29 -5.26 -3.98
N ALA A 230 11.98 -4.96 -2.72
CA ALA A 230 11.91 -5.98 -1.68
C ALA A 230 10.70 -6.92 -1.88
N LYS A 231 9.54 -6.36 -2.24
CA LYS A 231 8.34 -7.12 -2.62
C LYS A 231 8.62 -8.06 -3.79
N GLU A 232 9.19 -7.54 -4.88
CA GLU A 232 9.42 -8.30 -6.11
C GLU A 232 10.38 -9.48 -5.89
N ARG A 233 11.46 -9.29 -5.10
CA ARG A 233 12.37 -10.39 -4.75
C ARG A 233 11.70 -11.52 -3.99
N LYS A 234 10.74 -11.21 -3.11
CA LYS A 234 9.95 -12.22 -2.41
C LYS A 234 8.99 -12.93 -3.37
N LEU A 235 8.37 -12.19 -4.29
CA LEU A 235 7.44 -12.76 -5.28
C LEU A 235 8.14 -13.66 -6.31
N MET A 236 9.36 -13.34 -6.74
CA MET A 236 10.14 -14.19 -7.64
C MET A 236 10.39 -15.59 -7.07
N MET A 237 10.51 -15.71 -5.74
CA MET A 237 10.74 -16.96 -5.01
C MET A 237 9.48 -17.45 -4.31
N LYS A 238 8.30 -17.02 -4.75
CA LYS A 238 7.01 -17.36 -4.12
C LYS A 238 6.71 -18.85 -4.23
N ASN A 239 6.88 -19.40 -5.43
CA ASN A 239 6.51 -20.79 -5.77
C ASN A 239 7.58 -21.82 -5.36
N GLU A 240 8.67 -21.38 -4.71
CA GLU A 240 9.73 -22.25 -4.24
C GLU A 240 9.59 -22.49 -2.73
N TYR A 241 9.47 -23.76 -2.35
CA TYR A 241 9.38 -24.22 -0.96
C TYR A 241 10.66 -24.95 -0.59
N ILE A 242 11.59 -24.23 0.06
CA ILE A 242 12.86 -24.79 0.52
C ILE A 242 12.85 -24.80 2.05
N ILE A 243 12.72 -25.99 2.63
CA ILE A 243 12.49 -26.17 4.08
C ILE A 243 13.69 -26.91 4.69
N PRO A 244 14.45 -26.29 5.61
CA PRO A 244 15.57 -26.94 6.28
C PRO A 244 15.09 -27.85 7.41
N ILE A 245 15.70 -29.03 7.55
CA ILE A 245 15.40 -29.94 8.67
C ILE A 245 16.10 -29.43 9.93
N ASN A 246 15.34 -28.77 10.80
CA ASN A 246 15.80 -28.25 12.10
C ASN A 246 14.79 -28.56 13.21
N SER A 247 15.16 -28.28 14.46
CA SER A 247 14.31 -28.55 15.63
C SER A 247 13.04 -27.69 15.65
N THR A 248 13.00 -26.56 14.95
CA THR A 248 11.80 -25.72 14.81
C THR A 248 10.83 -26.29 13.78
N THR A 249 11.31 -26.77 12.63
CA THR A 249 10.48 -27.42 11.59
C THR A 249 9.80 -28.66 12.15
N ARG A 250 10.50 -29.47 12.95
CA ARG A 250 9.92 -30.65 13.61
C ARG A 250 8.78 -30.35 14.58
N LYS A 251 8.62 -29.10 15.02
CA LYS A 251 7.51 -28.67 15.88
C LYS A 251 6.28 -28.24 15.09
N ILE A 252 6.42 -28.01 13.78
CA ILE A 252 5.30 -27.64 12.91
C ILE A 252 4.37 -28.86 12.80
N ARG A 253 3.08 -28.62 13.03
CA ARG A 253 2.01 -29.61 12.94
C ARG A 253 0.93 -29.05 12.04
N LEU A 254 0.14 -29.94 11.44
CA LEU A 254 -1.00 -29.54 10.63
C LEU A 254 -2.07 -28.84 11.49
N TYR A 255 -2.33 -29.39 12.67
CA TYR A 255 -3.22 -28.82 13.68
C TYR A 255 -2.46 -28.53 15.00
N PRO A 256 -2.73 -27.39 15.66
CA PRO A 256 -2.09 -27.02 16.92
C PRO A 256 -2.59 -27.90 18.07
N ASP A 257 -3.91 -28.10 18.10
CA ASP A 257 -4.65 -28.74 19.17
C ASP A 257 -5.47 -29.93 18.66
N LYS A 258 -5.86 -30.81 19.58
CA LYS A 258 -6.70 -31.99 19.30
C LYS A 258 -8.10 -31.65 18.81
N SER A 259 -8.50 -30.38 18.86
CA SER A 259 -9.79 -29.89 18.36
C SER A 259 -9.87 -29.85 16.83
N LYS A 260 -8.78 -30.20 16.11
CA LYS A 260 -8.67 -30.20 14.64
C LYS A 260 -9.14 -28.90 13.98
N ARG A 261 -8.99 -27.77 14.69
CA ARG A 261 -9.29 -26.44 14.15
C ARG A 261 -8.09 -25.90 13.38
N HIS A 262 -8.36 -25.29 12.24
CA HIS A 262 -7.35 -24.63 11.44
C HIS A 262 -6.68 -23.48 12.21
N GLU A 263 -5.37 -23.33 12.02
CA GLU A 263 -4.64 -22.13 12.47
C GLU A 263 -4.98 -20.93 11.59
N LEU A 264 -4.82 -19.73 12.17
CA LEU A 264 -4.97 -18.50 11.43
C LEU A 264 -3.90 -18.42 10.33
N PRO A 265 -4.27 -18.21 9.06
CA PRO A 265 -3.30 -18.14 7.98
C PRO A 265 -2.41 -16.91 8.18
N GLY A 266 -1.10 -17.08 8.00
CA GLY A 266 -0.17 -15.97 8.24
C GLY A 266 0.56 -16.02 9.58
N VAL A 267 -0.02 -16.73 10.56
CA VAL A 267 0.44 -16.76 11.96
C VAL A 267 1.22 -18.03 12.24
N GLY A 268 2.26 -17.94 13.06
CA GLY A 268 2.97 -19.11 13.58
C GLY A 268 4.34 -19.37 12.98
N LEU A 269 4.94 -20.51 13.36
CA LEU A 269 6.31 -20.83 12.98
C LEU A 269 6.42 -21.14 11.50
N ARG A 270 7.33 -20.45 10.82
CA ARG A 270 7.66 -20.68 9.40
C ARG A 270 9.13 -20.97 9.27
N THR A 271 9.47 -22.01 8.52
CA THR A 271 10.88 -22.37 8.30
C THR A 271 11.29 -22.36 6.84
N CYS A 272 10.37 -22.15 5.90
CA CYS A 272 10.72 -21.97 4.49
C CYS A 272 11.71 -20.80 4.33
N LEU A 273 12.82 -21.08 3.63
CA LEU A 273 13.81 -20.07 3.30
C LEU A 273 13.22 -19.07 2.33
N LYS A 274 13.27 -17.79 2.69
CA LYS A 274 12.90 -16.67 1.82
C LYS A 274 14.02 -15.63 1.82
N PRO A 275 14.27 -14.93 0.70
CA PRO A 275 15.32 -13.94 0.63
C PRO A 275 15.04 -12.80 1.62
N GLY A 276 16.06 -12.34 2.33
CA GLY A 276 16.00 -11.11 3.12
C GLY A 276 16.08 -9.88 2.22
N PHE A 277 15.75 -8.72 2.78
CA PHE A 277 15.97 -7.43 2.16
C PHE A 277 16.99 -6.63 2.99
N LYS A 278 17.74 -5.77 2.31
CA LYS A 278 18.70 -4.86 2.93
C LYS A 278 18.40 -3.46 2.41
N PHE A 279 18.30 -2.52 3.34
CA PHE A 279 18.18 -1.11 3.05
C PHE A 279 19.52 -0.42 3.27
N SER A 280 19.73 0.68 2.56
CA SER A 280 20.82 1.61 2.89
C SER A 280 20.30 3.03 3.04
N THR A 281 20.87 3.73 4.00
CA THR A 281 20.58 5.13 4.28
C THR A 281 20.87 5.99 3.02
N PRO A 282 19.91 6.81 2.58
CA PRO A 282 20.16 7.76 1.51
C PRO A 282 21.15 8.81 2.01
N CYS A 283 22.32 8.91 1.36
CA CYS A 283 23.30 9.94 1.64
C CYS A 283 23.71 10.64 0.35
N VAL A 284 23.21 11.86 0.15
CA VAL A 284 23.52 12.69 -1.04
C VAL A 284 24.99 13.12 -1.07
N VAL A 285 25.66 13.16 0.10
CA VAL A 285 27.05 13.62 0.23
C VAL A 285 28.05 12.51 -0.12
N MET A 286 27.66 11.24 -0.08
CA MET A 286 28.54 10.10 -0.30
C MET A 286 28.40 9.56 -1.74
N THR A 287 29.46 9.67 -2.54
CA THR A 287 29.48 9.23 -3.95
C THR A 287 29.86 7.76 -4.16
N SER A 288 29.83 6.93 -3.11
CA SER A 288 30.20 5.51 -3.24
C SER A 288 29.11 4.73 -3.98
N GLU A 289 29.44 4.24 -5.18
CA GLU A 289 28.51 3.49 -6.06
C GLU A 289 27.97 2.19 -5.43
N GLU A 290 28.63 1.65 -4.41
CA GLU A 290 28.20 0.42 -3.73
C GLU A 290 26.89 0.58 -2.94
N HIS A 291 26.62 1.79 -2.43
CA HIS A 291 25.41 2.09 -1.66
C HIS A 291 24.17 2.25 -2.55
N GLN A 292 24.36 2.47 -3.85
CA GLN A 292 23.26 2.74 -4.80
C GLN A 292 22.58 1.47 -5.34
N LYS A 293 23.05 0.28 -4.96
CA LYS A 293 22.49 -1.02 -5.40
C LYS A 293 21.32 -1.51 -4.54
N GLN A 294 21.21 -1.03 -3.30
CA GLN A 294 20.17 -1.43 -2.35
C GLN A 294 19.01 -0.43 -2.35
N SER A 295 17.88 -0.77 -1.72
CA SER A 295 16.76 0.17 -1.64
C SER A 295 17.02 1.25 -0.58
N PRO A 296 16.53 2.49 -0.80
CA PRO A 296 16.60 3.54 0.21
C PRO A 296 15.82 3.16 1.47
N GLU A 297 16.42 3.41 2.63
CA GLU A 297 15.84 3.05 3.93
C GLU A 297 14.55 3.82 4.26
N ILE A 298 13.64 3.10 4.91
CA ILE A 298 12.37 3.61 5.46
C ILE A 298 12.15 2.95 6.82
N PRO A 299 11.75 3.70 7.87
CA PRO A 299 11.48 3.12 9.19
C PRO A 299 10.20 2.28 9.14
N LEU A 300 10.38 0.97 8.99
CA LEU A 300 9.28 0.02 8.78
C LEU A 300 8.35 -0.07 9.99
N ASP A 301 8.84 0.03 11.22
CA ASP A 301 8.00 -0.05 12.43
C ASP A 301 6.99 1.11 12.51
N ILE A 302 7.44 2.32 12.15
CA ILE A 302 6.57 3.51 12.08
C ILE A 302 5.57 3.35 10.94
N LEU A 303 6.00 2.85 9.79
CA LEU A 303 5.12 2.65 8.64
C LEU A 303 4.06 1.57 8.90
N LYS A 304 4.45 0.47 9.55
CA LYS A 304 3.60 -0.65 9.97
C LYS A 304 2.50 -0.19 10.92
N THR A 305 2.87 0.50 12.01
CA THR A 305 1.93 1.03 13.00
C THR A 305 0.96 2.05 12.39
N LYS A 306 1.46 2.97 11.55
CA LYS A 306 0.61 3.93 10.83
C LYS A 306 -0.35 3.22 9.86
N ALA A 307 0.13 2.29 9.05
CA ALA A 307 -0.71 1.57 8.08
C ALA A 307 -1.87 0.82 8.78
N LEU A 308 -1.59 0.15 9.91
CA LEU A 308 -2.61 -0.55 10.69
C LEU A 308 -3.60 0.41 11.36
N SER A 309 -3.11 1.50 11.95
CA SER A 309 -3.97 2.53 12.53
C SER A 309 -4.92 3.09 11.49
N MET A 310 -4.42 3.41 10.29
CA MET A 310 -5.24 3.93 9.20
C MET A 310 -6.26 2.93 8.67
N LEU A 311 -5.90 1.64 8.52
CA LEU A 311 -6.87 0.61 8.12
C LEU A 311 -7.93 0.43 9.20
N THR A 312 -7.54 0.42 10.47
CA THR A 312 -8.46 0.29 11.61
C THR A 312 -9.45 1.45 11.64
N GLU A 313 -8.96 2.70 11.55
CA GLU A 313 -9.80 3.89 11.47
C GLU A 313 -10.73 3.84 10.23
N ALA A 314 -10.23 3.39 9.09
CA ALA A 314 -11.02 3.29 7.87
C ALA A 314 -12.16 2.27 8.01
N VAL A 315 -11.90 1.09 8.60
CA VAL A 315 -12.91 0.04 8.83
C VAL A 315 -13.92 0.47 9.89
N GLN A 316 -13.47 1.02 11.01
CA GLN A 316 -14.36 1.54 12.06
C GLN A 316 -15.22 2.72 11.57
N GLY A 317 -14.66 3.57 10.70
CA GLY A 317 -15.37 4.67 10.05
C GLY A 317 -16.34 4.22 8.95
N SER A 318 -16.22 2.99 8.42
CA SER A 318 -17.02 2.43 7.30
C SER A 318 -18.44 2.01 7.68
N GLY A 319 -19.14 2.87 8.42
CA GLY A 319 -20.57 2.72 8.72
C GLY A 319 -21.45 2.91 7.49
N ALA A 320 -22.75 2.62 7.62
CA ALA A 320 -23.69 2.46 6.51
C ALA A 320 -23.70 3.60 5.47
N HIS A 321 -23.34 4.84 5.85
CA HIS A 321 -23.14 5.95 4.93
C HIS A 321 -22.08 6.95 5.45
N ILE A 322 -20.82 6.84 5.00
CA ILE A 322 -19.83 7.91 5.20
C ILE A 322 -20.15 9.07 4.25
N ARG A 323 -20.32 10.28 4.81
CA ARG A 323 -20.53 11.50 4.02
C ARG A 323 -19.23 12.01 3.40
N ASP A 324 -18.16 12.05 4.19
CA ASP A 324 -16.87 12.64 3.81
C ASP A 324 -15.74 11.61 4.00
N PRO A 325 -15.57 10.66 3.05
CA PRO A 325 -14.49 9.68 3.11
C PRO A 325 -13.13 10.35 2.87
N VAL A 326 -12.07 9.77 3.44
CA VAL A 326 -10.70 10.26 3.28
C VAL A 326 -10.30 10.24 1.81
N GLY A 327 -9.83 11.38 1.28
CA GLY A 327 -9.50 11.53 -0.13
C GLY A 327 -10.71 11.74 -1.05
N GLY A 328 -11.92 11.94 -0.51
CA GLY A 328 -13.13 12.28 -1.25
C GLY A 328 -13.92 11.09 -1.80
N SER A 329 -13.36 9.88 -1.77
CA SER A 329 -14.10 8.66 -2.14
C SER A 329 -13.67 7.45 -1.28
N VAL A 330 -14.57 6.47 -1.16
CA VAL A 330 -14.28 5.18 -0.50
C VAL A 330 -13.11 4.45 -1.19
N GLU A 331 -12.95 4.63 -2.50
CA GLU A 331 -11.81 4.08 -3.25
C GLU A 331 -10.47 4.68 -2.77
N PHE A 332 -10.37 6.01 -2.66
CA PHE A 332 -9.15 6.67 -2.20
C PHE A 332 -8.87 6.48 -0.71
N GLN A 333 -9.89 6.13 0.07
CA GLN A 333 -9.75 5.77 1.47
C GLN A 333 -9.08 4.39 1.64
N PHE A 334 -9.54 3.36 0.91
CA PHE A 334 -9.09 1.98 1.09
C PHE A 334 -7.94 1.55 0.17
N VAL A 335 -7.99 1.85 -1.14
CA VAL A 335 -7.05 1.28 -2.12
C VAL A 335 -5.57 1.57 -1.79
N PRO A 336 -5.17 2.83 -1.48
CA PRO A 336 -3.76 3.12 -1.18
C PRO A 336 -3.26 2.40 0.08
N VAL A 337 -4.12 2.29 1.10
CA VAL A 337 -3.79 1.65 2.38
C VAL A 337 -3.70 0.13 2.21
N LEU A 338 -4.64 -0.49 1.48
CA LEU A 338 -4.62 -1.93 1.20
C LEU A 338 -3.39 -2.32 0.35
N LYS A 339 -3.03 -1.53 -0.66
CA LYS A 339 -1.78 -1.74 -1.42
C LYS A 339 -0.54 -1.74 -0.53
N LEU A 340 -0.48 -0.79 0.42
CA LEU A 340 0.63 -0.68 1.37
C LEU A 340 0.68 -1.90 2.29
N ILE A 341 -0.46 -2.28 2.89
CA ILE A 341 -0.55 -3.45 3.77
C ILE A 341 -0.22 -4.75 3.03
N GLY A 342 -0.78 -4.98 1.84
CA GLY A 342 -0.46 -6.13 1.01
C GLY A 342 1.03 -6.19 0.66
N THR A 343 1.65 -5.04 0.38
CA THR A 343 3.10 -4.95 0.14
C THR A 343 3.93 -5.33 1.38
N LEU A 344 3.56 -4.82 2.55
CA LEU A 344 4.25 -5.13 3.82
C LEU A 344 4.04 -6.59 4.27
N LEU A 345 2.88 -7.18 3.99
CA LEU A 345 2.60 -8.61 4.21
C LEU A 345 3.48 -9.50 3.34
N VAL A 346 3.57 -9.22 2.05
CA VAL A 346 4.44 -9.97 1.12
C VAL A 346 5.91 -9.87 1.52
N MET A 347 6.34 -8.71 2.02
CA MET A 347 7.69 -8.52 2.54
C MET A 347 7.95 -9.29 3.84
N GLY A 348 6.91 -9.63 4.61
CA GLY A 348 7.02 -10.29 5.91
C GLY A 348 7.45 -9.33 7.02
N VAL A 349 6.92 -8.10 7.01
CA VAL A 349 7.22 -7.05 8.02
C VAL A 349 6.27 -7.13 9.23
N PHE A 350 5.07 -7.70 9.04
CA PHE A 350 4.10 -7.87 10.12
C PHE A 350 4.46 -9.05 11.02
N ASP A 351 4.28 -8.87 12.33
CA ASP A 351 4.42 -9.94 13.32
C ASP A 351 3.09 -10.68 13.46
N ASP A 352 3.08 -11.80 14.20
CA ASP A 352 1.88 -12.61 14.40
C ASP A 352 0.68 -11.80 14.95
N ASP A 353 0.91 -10.88 15.89
CA ASP A 353 -0.15 -10.05 16.48
C ASP A 353 -0.76 -9.07 15.47
N ASP A 354 0.08 -8.52 14.59
CA ASP A 354 -0.36 -7.63 13.53
C ASP A 354 -1.16 -8.37 12.46
N VAL A 355 -0.72 -9.59 12.08
CA VAL A 355 -1.48 -10.43 11.16
C VAL A 355 -2.83 -10.79 11.75
N ARG A 356 -2.89 -11.16 13.03
CA ARG A 356 -4.17 -11.38 13.74
C ARG A 356 -5.06 -10.14 13.67
N GLN A 357 -4.52 -8.96 13.94
CA GLN A 357 -5.28 -7.71 13.83
C GLN A 357 -5.82 -7.48 12.41
N ILE A 358 -5.00 -7.70 11.37
CA ILE A 358 -5.44 -7.57 9.97
C ILE A 358 -6.58 -8.55 9.68
N LEU A 359 -6.46 -9.81 10.10
CA LEU A 359 -7.51 -10.81 9.90
C LEU A 359 -8.83 -10.39 10.57
N LEU A 360 -8.77 -9.86 11.79
CA LEU A 360 -9.96 -9.33 12.49
C LEU A 360 -10.59 -8.13 11.76
N LEU A 361 -9.78 -7.28 11.12
CA LEU A 361 -10.28 -6.17 10.30
C LEU A 361 -10.95 -6.65 9.00
N ILE A 362 -10.49 -7.77 8.42
CA ILE A 362 -11.08 -8.39 7.22
C ILE A 362 -12.43 -8.99 7.57
N ASP A 363 -12.45 -9.91 8.53
CA ASP A 363 -13.67 -10.56 9.01
C ASP A 363 -13.54 -11.01 10.48
N PRO A 364 -14.16 -10.28 11.43
CA PRO A 364 -14.11 -10.64 12.84
C PRO A 364 -14.90 -11.92 13.16
N SER A 365 -15.87 -12.31 12.33
CA SER A 365 -16.68 -13.52 12.56
C SER A 365 -15.90 -14.78 12.24
N VAL A 366 -15.08 -14.75 11.18
CA VAL A 366 -14.27 -15.89 10.74
C VAL A 366 -12.98 -15.97 11.53
N PHE A 367 -12.32 -14.85 11.81
CA PHE A 367 -10.99 -14.84 12.43
C PHE A 367 -11.02 -14.52 13.92
N GLY A 368 -12.17 -14.12 14.46
CA GLY A 368 -12.38 -13.97 15.90
C GLY A 368 -12.19 -15.28 16.65
N GLU A 369 -11.67 -15.20 17.86
CA GLU A 369 -11.78 -16.30 18.80
C GLU A 369 -13.22 -16.31 19.31
N HIS A 370 -14.01 -17.29 18.88
CA HIS A 370 -15.23 -17.66 19.61
C HIS A 370 -14.79 -18.25 20.94
N SER A 371 -14.52 -17.40 21.93
CA SER A 371 -14.62 -17.82 23.32
C SER A 371 -16.05 -18.29 23.52
N GLY A 372 -16.24 -19.61 23.59
CA GLY A 372 -17.52 -20.18 23.96
C GLY A 372 -18.02 -19.58 25.27
N GLU A 373 -19.34 -19.41 25.34
CA GLU A 373 -20.13 -19.05 26.53
C GLU A 373 -20.14 -17.56 26.91
N THR A 374 -20.93 -16.76 26.19
CA THR A 374 -21.75 -15.69 26.79
C THR A 374 -22.91 -15.30 25.86
N GLU A 375 -23.70 -16.28 25.44
CA GLU A 375 -25.07 -16.05 24.95
C GLU A 375 -26.07 -16.34 26.07
N GLU A 376 -26.01 -15.66 27.21
CA GLU A 376 -27.18 -15.46 28.09
C GLU A 376 -26.96 -14.17 28.89
N GLY A 377 -27.76 -13.14 28.62
CA GLY A 377 -27.75 -11.92 29.44
C GLY A 377 -28.00 -10.59 28.72
N ALA A 378 -28.66 -10.58 27.56
CA ALA A 378 -29.21 -9.34 27.00
C ALA A 378 -30.66 -9.14 27.48
N GLU A 379 -30.86 -8.90 28.78
CA GLU A 379 -32.10 -8.30 29.26
C GLU A 379 -31.82 -7.22 30.31
N LYS A 380 -32.21 -5.98 29.93
CA LYS A 380 -32.59 -4.84 30.77
C LYS A 380 -31.46 -4.11 31.51
N GLU A 381 -31.15 -2.92 31.02
CA GLU A 381 -31.45 -1.66 31.75
C GLU A 381 -31.29 -0.46 30.81
N GLU A 382 -32.42 0.03 30.31
CA GLU A 382 -32.56 1.44 29.94
C GLU A 382 -32.63 2.30 31.22
N VAL A 383 -32.37 3.61 31.06
CA VAL A 383 -32.50 4.72 32.02
C VAL A 383 -31.14 5.03 32.71
N THR A 384 -30.45 6.16 32.48
CA THR A 384 -30.89 7.56 32.35
C THR A 384 -29.80 8.39 31.65
N GLN A 385 -30.21 9.24 30.70
CA GLN A 385 -29.43 10.39 30.24
C GLN A 385 -29.42 11.48 31.32
N VAL A 386 -28.24 11.99 31.67
CA VAL A 386 -28.05 13.38 32.10
C VAL A 386 -26.73 13.87 31.52
N GLU A 387 -26.82 14.91 30.68
CA GLU A 387 -25.72 15.70 30.17
C GLU A 387 -25.01 16.47 31.30
N GLU A 388 -23.67 16.53 31.30
CA GLU A 388 -22.92 17.79 31.20
C GLU A 388 -21.39 17.61 31.31
N LYS A 389 -20.69 18.19 30.32
CA LYS A 389 -19.37 18.87 30.36
C LYS A 389 -18.08 18.04 30.44
N ALA A 390 -17.46 17.94 29.26
CA ALA A 390 -16.08 18.29 28.91
C ALA A 390 -15.02 18.35 30.03
N VAL A 391 -14.10 17.38 30.03
CA VAL A 391 -12.68 17.56 30.34
C VAL A 391 -11.85 16.63 29.44
N GLU A 392 -10.69 17.14 29.06
CA GLU A 392 -9.66 16.67 28.14
C GLU A 392 -9.12 15.23 28.34
N ALA A 393 -8.45 14.75 27.28
CA ALA A 393 -7.46 13.68 27.24
C ALA A 393 -7.99 12.23 27.35
N GLY A 394 -8.57 11.74 26.25
CA GLY A 394 -8.84 10.33 26.02
C GLY A 394 -7.79 9.68 25.11
N GLU A 395 -6.72 9.15 25.69
CA GLU A 395 -5.92 8.06 25.08
C GLU A 395 -6.06 6.82 25.96
N LYS A 396 -7.11 6.05 25.69
CA LYS A 396 -7.09 4.61 25.87
C LYS A 396 -7.77 4.02 24.64
N ALA A 397 -6.97 3.70 23.64
CA ALA A 397 -7.37 2.79 22.58
C ALA A 397 -7.65 1.42 23.23
N SER A 398 -8.90 1.17 23.64
CA SER A 398 -9.34 -0.20 23.85
C SER A 398 -9.24 -0.89 22.49
N LYS A 399 -8.49 -1.99 22.44
CA LYS A 399 -8.40 -2.89 21.29
C LYS A 399 -9.72 -3.66 21.14
N GLU A 400 -10.83 -2.95 20.95
CA GLU A 400 -12.11 -3.57 20.64
C GLU A 400 -12.11 -3.91 19.15
N ALA A 401 -12.24 -5.20 18.86
CA ALA A 401 -12.38 -5.68 17.49
C ALA A 401 -13.62 -5.02 16.86
N PRO A 402 -13.56 -4.58 15.59
CA PRO A 402 -14.69 -3.94 14.95
C PRO A 402 -15.87 -4.92 14.88
N VAL A 403 -17.07 -4.42 15.19
CA VAL A 403 -18.32 -5.22 15.17
C VAL A 403 -18.68 -5.69 13.75
N LYS A 404 -18.16 -5.02 12.71
CA LYS A 404 -18.31 -5.38 11.29
C LYS A 404 -16.97 -5.42 10.59
N GLY A 405 -16.70 -6.50 9.86
CA GLY A 405 -15.50 -6.65 9.05
C GLY A 405 -15.58 -5.92 7.72
N LEU A 406 -14.44 -5.74 7.07
CA LEU A 406 -14.34 -5.10 5.75
C LEU A 406 -15.20 -5.83 4.69
N LEU A 407 -15.24 -7.17 4.71
CA LEU A 407 -16.00 -7.97 3.74
C LEU A 407 -17.52 -7.82 3.89
N GLN A 408 -18.00 -7.41 5.06
CA GLN A 408 -19.42 -7.20 5.34
C GLN A 408 -19.92 -5.82 4.89
N THR A 409 -19.01 -4.94 4.42
CA THR A 409 -19.34 -3.59 3.95
C THR A 409 -19.50 -3.55 2.42
N ARG A 410 -20.23 -2.55 1.92
CA ARG A 410 -20.38 -2.34 0.47
C ARG A 410 -19.12 -1.69 -0.11
N LEU A 411 -18.29 -2.49 -0.76
CA LEU A 411 -17.02 -2.04 -1.34
C LEU A 411 -17.10 -1.78 -2.86
N PRO A 412 -16.46 -0.72 -3.37
CA PRO A 412 -16.23 -0.51 -4.81
C PRO A 412 -15.36 -1.60 -5.45
N GLU A 413 -15.43 -1.75 -6.78
CA GLU A 413 -14.69 -2.77 -7.53
C GLU A 413 -13.17 -2.69 -7.35
N SER A 414 -12.59 -1.48 -7.38
CA SER A 414 -11.16 -1.27 -7.16
C SER A 414 -10.69 -1.79 -5.79
N VAL A 415 -11.53 -1.67 -4.76
CA VAL A 415 -11.23 -2.18 -3.41
C VAL A 415 -11.31 -3.70 -3.39
N LYS A 416 -12.32 -4.28 -4.05
CA LYS A 416 -12.47 -5.74 -4.18
C LYS A 416 -11.26 -6.38 -4.84
N LEU A 417 -10.69 -5.77 -5.88
CA LEU A 417 -9.47 -6.25 -6.51
C LEU A 417 -8.30 -6.34 -5.51
N GLN A 418 -8.10 -5.29 -4.71
CA GLN A 418 -7.06 -5.30 -3.68
C GLN A 418 -7.33 -6.31 -2.58
N MET A 419 -8.61 -6.55 -2.25
CA MET A 419 -8.99 -7.63 -1.33
C MET A 419 -8.70 -9.01 -1.90
N CYS A 420 -8.92 -9.25 -3.20
CA CYS A 420 -8.55 -10.52 -3.83
C CYS A 420 -7.03 -10.76 -3.77
N GLU A 421 -6.21 -9.75 -4.01
CA GLU A 421 -4.74 -9.86 -3.88
C GLU A 421 -4.33 -10.21 -2.44
N LEU A 422 -4.97 -9.58 -1.45
CA LEU A 422 -4.74 -9.84 -0.03
C LEU A 422 -5.12 -11.26 0.37
N LEU A 423 -6.33 -11.70 -0.02
CA LEU A 423 -6.82 -13.06 0.27
C LEU A 423 -5.97 -14.12 -0.46
N SER A 424 -5.53 -13.85 -1.69
CA SER A 424 -4.62 -14.74 -2.41
C SER A 424 -3.34 -15.00 -1.61
N TYR A 425 -2.76 -13.95 -1.01
CA TYR A 425 -1.57 -14.10 -0.15
C TYR A 425 -1.86 -14.96 1.08
N LEU A 426 -3.04 -14.85 1.70
CA LEU A 426 -3.43 -15.68 2.83
C LEU A 426 -3.61 -17.15 2.42
N CYS A 427 -4.18 -17.43 1.25
CA CYS A 427 -4.25 -18.79 0.71
C CYS A 427 -2.85 -19.37 0.45
N ASP A 428 -1.90 -18.57 -0.05
CA ASP A 428 -0.52 -19.02 -0.24
C ASP A 428 0.17 -19.35 1.09
N CYS A 429 -0.13 -18.58 2.14
CA CYS A 429 0.35 -18.85 3.49
C CYS A 429 -0.14 -20.19 4.03
N GLU A 430 -1.42 -20.52 3.80
CA GLU A 430 -1.99 -21.79 4.20
C GLU A 430 -1.37 -22.96 3.41
N LEU A 431 -1.20 -22.80 2.10
CA LEU A 431 -0.52 -23.80 1.28
C LEU A 431 0.92 -24.03 1.75
N GLN A 432 1.64 -22.96 2.07
CA GLN A 432 2.99 -23.05 2.62
C GLN A 432 3.00 -23.85 3.94
N HIS A 433 2.07 -23.57 4.85
CA HIS A 433 1.93 -24.30 6.12
C HIS A 433 1.71 -25.80 5.90
N ARG A 434 0.80 -26.16 4.98
CA ARG A 434 0.55 -27.57 4.62
C ARG A 434 1.82 -28.27 4.14
N VAL A 435 2.60 -27.62 3.26
CA VAL A 435 3.86 -28.18 2.75
C VAL A 435 4.90 -28.33 3.88
N GLU A 436 5.01 -27.33 4.76
CA GLU A 436 5.91 -27.39 5.93
C GLU A 436 5.53 -28.53 6.89
N ALA A 437 4.22 -28.71 7.16
CA ALA A 437 3.72 -29.81 7.98
C ALA A 437 4.00 -31.19 7.36
N ILE A 438 3.86 -31.35 6.04
CA ILE A 438 4.21 -32.59 5.32
C ILE A 438 5.70 -32.90 5.46
N VAL A 439 6.56 -31.90 5.30
CA VAL A 439 8.02 -32.09 5.45
C VAL A 439 8.39 -32.44 6.90
N ALA A 440 7.78 -31.76 7.88
CA ALA A 440 7.99 -32.02 9.29
C ALA A 440 7.56 -33.45 9.68
N PHE A 441 6.38 -33.88 9.25
CA PHE A 441 5.88 -35.24 9.43
C PHE A 441 6.81 -36.26 8.76
N GLY A 442 7.21 -36.00 7.50
CA GLY A 442 8.08 -36.87 6.72
C GLY A 442 9.43 -37.15 7.40
N ASP A 443 10.08 -36.13 7.97
CA ASP A 443 11.36 -36.31 8.70
C ASP A 443 11.21 -37.21 9.94
N ILE A 444 10.15 -37.00 10.72
CA ILE A 444 9.85 -37.82 11.91
C ILE A 444 9.51 -39.25 11.50
N TYR A 445 8.68 -39.41 10.47
CA TYR A 445 8.22 -40.70 9.97
C TYR A 445 9.36 -41.55 9.42
N VAL A 446 10.19 -40.97 8.54
CA VAL A 446 11.35 -41.66 7.95
C VAL A 446 12.35 -42.05 9.03
N SER A 447 12.55 -41.22 10.06
CA SER A 447 13.42 -41.56 11.20
C SER A 447 12.93 -42.82 11.93
N LYS A 448 11.61 -42.96 12.18
CA LYS A 448 11.03 -44.17 12.76
C LYS A 448 11.17 -45.37 11.84
N LEU A 449 10.92 -45.19 10.54
CA LEU A 449 11.04 -46.24 9.53
C LEU A 449 12.47 -46.80 9.45
N GLN A 450 13.49 -45.93 9.48
CA GLN A 450 14.90 -46.32 9.49
C GLN A 450 15.29 -47.07 10.77
N ALA A 451 14.79 -46.63 11.93
CA ALA A 451 15.02 -47.32 13.20
C ALA A 451 14.42 -48.73 13.18
N ASN A 452 13.20 -48.88 12.66
CA ASN A 452 12.55 -50.18 12.46
C ASN A 452 13.31 -51.06 11.46
N GLN A 453 13.72 -50.50 10.32
CA GLN A 453 14.47 -51.24 9.30
C GLN A 453 15.81 -51.75 9.86
N LYS A 454 16.52 -50.94 10.65
CA LYS A 454 17.75 -51.36 11.35
C LYS A 454 17.48 -52.46 12.37
N PHE A 455 16.40 -52.36 13.13
CA PHE A 455 15.99 -53.40 14.08
C PHE A 455 15.74 -54.74 13.37
N ARG A 456 14.91 -54.75 12.31
CA ARG A 456 14.61 -55.95 11.52
C ARG A 456 15.85 -56.55 10.85
N TYR A 457 16.78 -55.71 10.39
CA TYR A 457 18.05 -56.16 9.84
C TYR A 457 18.88 -56.90 10.90
N ASN A 458 19.00 -56.33 12.11
CA ASN A 458 19.75 -56.96 13.20
C ASN A 458 19.14 -58.29 13.63
N GLU A 459 17.82 -58.38 13.73
CA GLU A 459 17.11 -59.65 14.02
C GLU A 459 17.41 -60.70 12.95
N LEU A 460 17.39 -60.31 11.67
CA LEU A 460 17.70 -61.22 10.57
C LEU A 460 19.15 -61.73 10.64
N MET A 461 20.10 -60.88 11.03
CA MET A 461 21.51 -61.29 11.18
C MET A 461 21.75 -62.20 12.38
N GLN A 462 20.88 -62.16 13.40
CA GLN A 462 20.96 -63.01 14.60
C GLN A 462 20.16 -64.32 14.48
N ALA A 463 19.27 -64.44 13.48
CA ALA A 463 18.40 -65.60 13.30
C ALA A 463 19.17 -66.82 12.74
N LEU A 464 19.40 -67.83 13.58
CA LEU A 464 20.16 -69.06 13.24
C LEU A 464 19.36 -70.11 12.43
N ASN A 465 18.02 -70.11 12.54
CA ASN A 465 17.15 -71.18 12.00
C ASN A 465 16.13 -70.66 10.97
N MET A 466 16.58 -70.06 9.86
CA MET A 466 15.68 -69.65 8.75
C MET A 466 15.86 -70.51 7.49
N SER A 467 14.77 -70.79 6.78
CA SER A 467 14.83 -71.50 5.50
C SER A 467 15.38 -70.59 4.39
N ALA A 468 16.04 -71.18 3.39
CA ALA A 468 16.63 -70.42 2.28
C ALA A 468 15.62 -69.53 1.53
N ALA A 469 14.38 -70.00 1.38
CA ALA A 469 13.29 -69.24 0.75
C ALA A 469 12.88 -68.02 1.60
N LEU A 470 12.80 -68.18 2.93
CA LEU A 470 12.42 -67.12 3.86
C LEU A 470 13.56 -66.08 3.99
N THR A 471 14.81 -66.53 3.99
CA THR A 471 15.99 -65.67 3.94
C THR A 471 16.05 -64.86 2.65
N ALA A 472 15.86 -65.47 1.48
CA ALA A 472 15.86 -64.79 0.19
C ALA A 472 14.77 -63.70 0.12
N ARG A 473 13.59 -63.99 0.68
CA ARG A 473 12.46 -63.05 0.75
C ARG A 473 12.75 -61.87 1.68
N LYS A 474 13.18 -62.13 2.92
CA LYS A 474 13.46 -61.06 3.90
C LYS A 474 14.65 -60.18 3.52
N THR A 475 15.66 -60.75 2.85
CA THR A 475 16.84 -59.98 2.40
C THR A 475 16.64 -59.25 1.07
N LYS A 476 15.47 -59.38 0.42
CA LYS A 476 15.17 -58.65 -0.82
C LYS A 476 15.14 -57.14 -0.59
N GLU A 477 14.47 -56.71 0.48
CA GLU A 477 14.38 -55.29 0.87
C GLU A 477 15.78 -54.67 1.02
N PHE A 478 16.62 -55.24 1.87
CA PHE A 478 17.97 -54.72 2.18
C PHE A 478 18.95 -54.72 1.01
N ARG A 479 18.64 -55.44 -0.08
CA ARG A 479 19.45 -55.51 -1.30
C ARG A 479 18.92 -54.65 -2.44
N SER A 480 17.73 -54.07 -2.29
CA SER A 480 17.09 -53.25 -3.31
C SER A 480 17.58 -51.78 -3.23
N PRO A 481 17.51 -51.00 -4.32
CA PRO A 481 17.82 -49.56 -4.29
C PRO A 481 16.89 -48.78 -3.33
N PRO A 482 17.32 -47.63 -2.76
CA PRO A 482 16.52 -46.88 -1.77
C PRO A 482 15.10 -46.52 -2.21
N GLN A 483 14.92 -46.15 -3.49
CA GLN A 483 13.59 -45.84 -4.03
C GLN A 483 12.66 -47.06 -3.99
N GLU A 484 13.17 -48.23 -4.36
CA GLU A 484 12.41 -49.48 -4.31
C GLU A 484 12.15 -49.93 -2.87
N GLN A 485 13.09 -49.68 -1.95
CA GLN A 485 12.89 -49.94 -0.52
C GLN A 485 11.70 -49.15 0.03
N ILE A 486 11.64 -47.84 -0.26
CA ILE A 486 10.52 -46.99 0.16
C ILE A 486 9.21 -47.46 -0.47
N ASN A 487 9.20 -47.77 -1.76
CA ASN A 487 8.00 -48.29 -2.44
C ASN A 487 7.51 -49.61 -1.81
N MET A 488 8.42 -50.51 -1.39
CA MET A 488 8.05 -51.74 -0.70
C MET A 488 7.53 -51.49 0.72
N LEU A 489 8.09 -50.50 1.43
CA LEU A 489 7.71 -50.16 2.81
C LEU A 489 6.39 -49.39 2.89
N LEU A 490 6.07 -48.57 1.89
CA LEU A 490 4.83 -47.77 1.82
C LEU A 490 3.69 -48.50 1.09
N ASN A 491 3.93 -49.69 0.54
CA ASN A 491 2.88 -50.46 -0.12
C ASN A 491 2.09 -51.30 0.91
N PHE A 492 1.07 -50.67 1.50
CA PHE A 492 0.20 -51.30 2.51
C PHE A 492 -0.83 -52.27 1.93
N GLN A 493 -1.00 -52.32 0.60
CA GLN A 493 -1.91 -53.26 -0.07
C GLN A 493 -1.42 -54.72 0.02
N LEU A 494 -0.19 -54.94 0.51
CA LEU A 494 0.42 -56.26 0.67
C LEU A 494 -0.07 -57.03 1.91
N GLY A 495 -0.91 -56.43 2.77
CA GLY A 495 -1.49 -57.06 3.95
C GLY A 495 -0.42 -57.70 4.85
N GLU A 496 -0.52 -59.01 5.08
CA GLU A 496 0.44 -59.81 5.87
C GLU A 496 1.88 -59.83 5.33
N ASN A 497 2.09 -59.37 4.08
CA ASN A 497 3.42 -59.34 3.44
C ASN A 497 4.08 -57.96 3.52
N CYS A 498 3.44 -56.97 4.15
CA CYS A 498 4.04 -55.66 4.37
C CYS A 498 5.17 -55.76 5.41
N PRO A 499 6.38 -55.23 5.15
CA PRO A 499 7.47 -55.24 6.12
C PRO A 499 7.30 -54.20 7.25
N CYS A 500 6.36 -53.26 7.10
CA CYS A 500 6.14 -52.15 8.02
C CYS A 500 5.19 -52.55 9.17
N PRO A 501 5.52 -52.27 10.44
CA PRO A 501 4.63 -52.53 11.58
C PRO A 501 3.32 -51.74 11.51
N ASP A 502 2.25 -52.29 12.07
CA ASP A 502 0.92 -51.65 12.06
C ASP A 502 0.90 -50.28 12.76
N GLU A 503 1.62 -50.11 13.88
CA GLU A 503 1.76 -48.82 14.58
C GLU A 503 2.28 -47.69 13.66
N ILE A 504 3.27 -47.98 12.82
CA ILE A 504 3.86 -46.99 11.89
C ILE A 504 2.94 -46.79 10.67
N ARG A 505 2.11 -47.77 10.34
CA ARG A 505 1.11 -47.63 9.27
C ARG A 505 -0.03 -46.72 9.70
N GLU A 506 -0.55 -46.93 10.91
CA GLU A 506 -1.62 -46.10 11.51
C GLU A 506 -1.23 -44.64 11.55
N GLU A 507 -0.01 -44.29 12.00
CA GLU A 507 0.46 -42.90 12.02
C GLU A 507 0.42 -42.20 10.64
N LEU A 508 0.65 -42.95 9.55
CA LEU A 508 0.58 -42.40 8.20
C LEU A 508 -0.85 -42.29 7.69
N TYR A 509 -1.73 -43.21 8.05
CA TYR A 509 -3.16 -43.12 7.75
C TYR A 509 -3.80 -41.94 8.50
N ASP A 510 -3.52 -41.80 9.80
CA ASP A 510 -4.00 -40.69 10.62
C ASP A 510 -3.60 -39.34 10.00
N PHE A 511 -2.33 -39.19 9.63
CA PHE A 511 -1.85 -37.96 8.99
C PHE A 511 -2.46 -37.74 7.60
N HIS A 512 -2.72 -38.82 6.84
CA HIS A 512 -3.35 -38.71 5.53
C HIS A 512 -4.82 -38.25 5.63
N GLU A 513 -5.58 -38.81 6.57
CA GLU A 513 -6.96 -38.40 6.86
C GLU A 513 -7.03 -36.96 7.36
N ASP A 514 -6.13 -36.59 8.29
CA ASP A 514 -6.01 -35.21 8.76
C ASP A 514 -5.65 -34.24 7.63
N LEU A 515 -4.77 -34.64 6.70
CA LEU A 515 -4.41 -33.83 5.54
C LEU A 515 -5.58 -33.66 4.57
N LEU A 516 -6.35 -34.71 4.29
CA LEU A 516 -7.54 -34.64 3.43
C LEU A 516 -8.61 -33.73 4.04
N THR A 517 -8.87 -33.90 5.34
CA THR A 517 -9.79 -33.07 6.12
C THR A 517 -9.34 -31.61 6.07
N HIS A 518 -8.06 -31.33 6.31
CA HIS A 518 -7.50 -29.99 6.23
C HIS A 518 -7.57 -29.41 4.80
N CYS A 519 -7.55 -30.25 3.77
CA CYS A 519 -7.70 -29.78 2.39
C CYS A 519 -9.14 -29.46 2.01
N GLY A 520 -10.12 -29.74 2.87
CA GLY A 520 -11.54 -29.58 2.58
C GLY A 520 -12.10 -30.68 1.68
N VAL A 521 -11.41 -31.83 1.57
CA VAL A 521 -11.95 -33.00 0.87
C VAL A 521 -12.91 -33.70 1.84
N PRO A 522 -14.22 -33.78 1.53
CA PRO A 522 -15.13 -34.55 2.35
C PRO A 522 -14.68 -36.01 2.33
N LEU A 523 -14.43 -36.57 3.51
CA LEU A 523 -14.23 -38.00 3.64
C LEU A 523 -15.58 -38.66 3.36
N GLU A 524 -15.74 -39.25 2.17
CA GLU A 524 -16.91 -40.07 1.84
C GLU A 524 -16.89 -41.33 2.71
N GLY A 525 -17.46 -41.23 3.91
CA GLY A 525 -17.49 -42.34 4.85
C GLY A 525 -17.98 -41.95 6.23
N GLU A 526 -19.17 -41.35 6.33
CA GLU A 526 -20.04 -41.37 7.53
C GLU A 526 -21.42 -40.70 7.27
N GLU A 527 -21.96 -40.76 6.04
CA GLU A 527 -23.41 -40.89 5.91
C GLU A 527 -23.70 -42.40 6.01
N GLU A 528 -23.67 -42.94 7.24
CA GLU A 528 -24.59 -44.03 7.51
C GLU A 528 -25.98 -43.44 7.27
N GLU A 529 -26.53 -43.66 6.07
CA GLU A 529 -27.98 -43.69 5.93
C GLU A 529 -28.44 -44.69 7.01
N GLU A 530 -28.94 -44.16 8.14
CA GLU A 530 -29.76 -44.96 9.05
C GLU A 530 -30.93 -45.44 8.18
N GLU A 531 -30.78 -46.63 7.58
CA GLU A 531 -31.89 -47.33 6.97
C GLU A 531 -32.88 -47.59 8.10
N ASP A 532 -33.85 -46.68 8.19
CA ASP A 532 -34.91 -46.65 9.17
C ASP A 532 -35.74 -47.94 9.00
N SER A 533 -35.31 -49.00 9.69
CA SER A 533 -35.81 -50.38 9.54
C SER A 533 -37.24 -50.58 10.08
N SER A 534 -37.90 -49.49 10.46
CA SER A 534 -39.28 -49.49 10.92
C SER A 534 -40.26 -49.82 9.76
N TRP A 535 -41.21 -50.71 10.03
CA TRP A 535 -42.25 -51.10 9.07
C TRP A 535 -43.08 -49.90 8.57
N THR A 536 -43.15 -48.85 9.38
CA THR A 536 -43.76 -47.55 9.07
C THR A 536 -43.02 -46.77 7.97
N GLY A 537 -41.69 -46.84 7.90
CA GLY A 537 -40.88 -46.23 6.84
C GLY A 537 -41.11 -46.91 5.48
N LYS A 538 -41.11 -48.25 5.48
CA LYS A 538 -41.38 -49.06 4.27
C LYS A 538 -42.80 -48.85 3.73
N LEU A 539 -43.79 -48.63 4.60
CA LEU A 539 -45.18 -48.37 4.20
C LEU A 539 -45.37 -46.97 3.56
N ARG A 540 -44.64 -45.95 4.04
CA ARG A 540 -44.65 -44.61 3.44
C ARG A 540 -43.98 -44.58 2.07
N ALA A 541 -42.86 -45.28 1.90
CA ALA A 541 -42.16 -45.39 0.62
C ALA A 541 -43.02 -46.10 -0.46
N LEU A 542 -43.80 -47.12 -0.06
CA LEU A 542 -44.77 -47.78 -0.95
C LEU A 542 -45.96 -46.87 -1.29
N LEU A 543 -46.48 -46.10 -0.33
CA LEU A 543 -47.56 -45.14 -0.56
C LEU A 543 -47.16 -44.01 -1.51
N GLN A 544 -45.91 -43.54 -1.44
CA GLN A 544 -45.37 -42.54 -2.38
C GLN A 544 -45.15 -43.10 -3.78
N LYS A 545 -44.71 -44.37 -3.92
CA LYS A 545 -44.60 -45.04 -5.23
C LYS A 545 -45.95 -45.27 -5.92
N VAL A 546 -47.04 -45.42 -5.18
CA VAL A 546 -48.38 -45.65 -5.74
C VAL A 546 -49.11 -44.36 -6.10
N LYS A 547 -48.85 -43.23 -5.41
CA LYS A 547 -49.55 -41.96 -5.69
C LYS A 547 -48.93 -41.10 -6.79
N GLY A 548 -47.69 -41.35 -7.20
CA GLY A 548 -46.97 -40.48 -8.15
C GLY A 548 -46.68 -39.09 -7.57
N PRO A 549 -45.67 -38.35 -8.09
CA PRO A 549 -45.27 -37.08 -7.50
C PRO A 549 -46.37 -36.02 -7.70
N PRO A 550 -46.71 -35.22 -6.66
CA PRO A 550 -47.54 -34.04 -6.86
C PRO A 550 -46.78 -33.01 -7.71
N LYS A 551 -47.51 -32.27 -8.56
CA LYS A 551 -46.94 -31.19 -9.38
C LYS A 551 -46.33 -30.11 -8.48
N PRO A 552 -45.19 -29.49 -8.89
CA PRO A 552 -44.54 -28.47 -8.08
C PRO A 552 -45.38 -27.18 -8.09
N GLU A 553 -45.85 -26.78 -6.91
CA GLU A 553 -46.28 -25.41 -6.67
C GLU A 553 -45.03 -24.52 -6.52
N GLN A 554 -45.09 -23.33 -7.13
CA GLN A 554 -44.04 -22.34 -7.08
C GLN A 554 -43.91 -21.78 -5.66
N HIS A 555 -42.86 -22.19 -4.94
CA HIS A 555 -42.40 -21.46 -3.76
C HIS A 555 -41.45 -20.34 -4.17
N GLN A 556 -41.78 -19.12 -3.74
CA GLN A 556 -40.87 -17.98 -3.72
C GLN A 556 -39.62 -18.33 -2.90
N PRO A 557 -38.43 -17.81 -3.25
CA PRO A 557 -37.22 -18.12 -2.50
C PRO A 557 -37.35 -17.52 -1.09
N ALA A 558 -37.38 -18.40 -0.09
CA ALA A 558 -37.05 -18.02 1.27
C ALA A 558 -35.59 -17.54 1.26
N VAL A 559 -35.35 -16.40 1.91
CA VAL A 559 -34.01 -15.91 2.22
C VAL A 559 -33.28 -17.03 2.93
N GLU A 560 -32.26 -17.61 2.28
CA GLU A 560 -31.30 -18.45 2.96
C GLU A 560 -30.63 -17.58 4.02
N GLU A 561 -30.82 -17.90 5.30
CA GLU A 561 -29.93 -17.43 6.34
C GLU A 561 -28.52 -17.85 5.93
N GLU A 562 -27.66 -16.86 5.64
CA GLU A 562 -26.23 -17.06 5.42
C GLU A 562 -25.67 -17.79 6.63
N ARG A 563 -25.49 -19.11 6.50
CA ARG A 563 -24.72 -19.89 7.47
C ARG A 563 -23.31 -19.31 7.47
N CYS A 564 -22.87 -18.82 8.62
CA CYS A 564 -21.48 -18.38 8.79
C CYS A 564 -20.54 -19.51 8.32
N PRO A 565 -19.52 -19.22 7.52
CA PRO A 565 -18.51 -20.21 7.20
C PRO A 565 -17.85 -20.67 8.50
N SER A 566 -17.95 -21.97 8.80
CA SER A 566 -17.30 -22.57 9.96
C SER A 566 -15.80 -22.70 9.67
N LYS A 567 -14.97 -22.38 10.70
CA LYS A 567 -13.51 -22.54 10.68
C LYS A 567 -13.06 -23.94 10.31
#